data_AF-A0A1S4ERZ0-F1
#
_entry.id   AF-A0A1S4ERZ0-F1
#
_cell.length_a   1.000
_cell.length_b   1.000
_cell.length_c   1.000
_cell.angle_alpha   90.00
_cell.angle_beta   90.00
_cell.angle_gamma   90.00
#
_symmetry.space_group_name_H-M   'P 1'
#
loop_
_entity.id
_entity.type
_entity.pdbx_description
1 polymer ?
#
loop_
_entity_poly.entity_id
_entity_poly.type
_entity_poly.pdbx_seq_one_letter_code
_entity_poly.pdbx_strand_id
1 'polypeptide(L)'
;RIAVRKDTCSMVSVSLNIQQRVYPVIWSVSNLPFDCIQALPVRKPLGGTLILTNNALIYLNQSIPPYGVSLNSIADASTSF
;
A
#
# COMPACT_ATOMS: atom_id res chain seq x y z
N ARG A 1 -15.02 -1.71 -14.13
CA ARG A 1 -16.23 -1.76 -13.26
C ARG A 1 -15.85 -1.40 -11.82
N ILE A 2 -15.59 -0.12 -11.54
CA ILE A 2 -15.15 0.33 -10.20
C ILE A 2 -16.29 0.21 -9.17
N ALA A 3 -17.54 0.46 -9.58
CA ALA A 3 -18.72 0.33 -8.72
C ALA A 3 -18.97 -1.08 -8.13
N VAL A 4 -18.32 -2.12 -8.67
CA VAL A 4 -18.50 -3.53 -8.23
C VAL A 4 -17.22 -4.07 -7.58
N ARG A 5 -16.05 -3.62 -8.05
CA ARG A 5 -14.74 -4.03 -7.54
C ARG A 5 -13.89 -2.78 -7.39
N LYS A 6 -13.97 -2.19 -6.20
CA LYS A 6 -13.06 -1.17 -5.70
C LYS A 6 -12.03 -1.82 -4.79
N ASP A 7 -10.89 -1.17 -4.62
CA ASP A 7 -9.90 -1.49 -3.59
C ASP A 7 -9.40 -2.95 -3.65
N THR A 8 -8.91 -3.37 -4.81
CA THR A 8 -8.51 -4.77 -5.08
C THR A 8 -7.02 -5.04 -4.88
N CYS A 9 -6.22 -4.01 -4.61
CA CYS A 9 -4.79 -4.17 -4.41
C CYS A 9 -4.47 -4.52 -2.95
N SER A 10 -3.29 -5.10 -2.73
CA SER A 10 -2.81 -5.43 -1.39
C SER A 10 -1.28 -5.35 -1.35
N MET A 11 -0.74 -4.99 -0.20
CA MET A 11 0.68 -4.92 0.07
C MET A 11 1.04 -5.99 1.09
N VAL A 12 2.11 -6.74 0.83
CA VAL A 12 2.62 -7.78 1.72
C VAL A 12 4.11 -7.56 1.91
N SER A 13 4.53 -7.49 3.16
CA SER A 13 5.93 -7.45 3.55
C SER A 13 6.38 -8.85 3.95
N VAL A 14 7.43 -9.33 3.28
CA VAL A 14 8.03 -10.65 3.50
C VAL A 14 9.43 -10.46 4.04
N SER A 15 9.72 -11.07 5.18
CA SER A 15 11.08 -11.12 5.71
C SER A 15 11.84 -12.26 5.04
N LEU A 16 13.01 -11.99 4.48
CA LEU A 16 13.77 -12.99 3.75
C LEU A 16 14.97 -13.50 4.57
N ASN A 17 14.90 -14.73 5.08
CA ASN A 17 16.05 -15.42 5.64
C ASN A 17 16.70 -16.32 4.57
N ILE A 18 17.80 -15.85 3.99
CA ILE A 18 18.50 -16.55 2.90
C ILE A 18 19.21 -17.81 3.38
N GLN A 19 19.73 -17.81 4.62
CA GLN A 19 20.48 -18.94 5.18
C GLN A 19 19.57 -20.15 5.44
N GLN A 20 18.43 -19.89 6.10
CA GLN A 20 17.46 -20.93 6.46
C GLN A 20 16.45 -21.20 5.32
N ARG A 21 16.42 -20.36 4.27
CA ARG A 21 15.46 -20.41 3.16
C ARG A 21 14.00 -20.36 3.63
N VAL A 22 13.73 -19.51 4.62
CA VAL A 22 12.40 -19.28 5.19
C VAL A 22 11.98 -17.84 4.94
N TYR A 23 10.72 -17.65 4.52
CA TYR A 23 10.21 -16.37 4.03
C TYR A 23 8.85 -16.03 4.65
N PRO A 24 8.77 -15.71 5.96
CA PRO A 24 7.49 -15.42 6.59
C PRO A 24 6.94 -14.05 6.16
N VAL A 25 5.62 -13.97 6.03
CA VAL A 25 4.88 -12.71 5.93
C VAL A 25 4.87 -12.05 7.31
N ILE A 26 5.42 -10.85 7.42
CA ILE A 26 5.53 -10.12 8.69
C ILE A 26 4.44 -9.05 8.86
N TRP A 27 3.87 -8.58 7.75
CA TRP A 27 2.86 -7.55 7.73
C TRP A 27 2.16 -7.51 6.37
N SER A 28 0.88 -7.20 6.37
CA SER A 28 0.08 -7.06 5.15
C SER A 28 -0.99 -5.99 5.32
N VAL A 29 -1.27 -5.28 4.24
CA VAL A 29 -2.36 -4.31 4.12
C VAL A 29 -3.21 -4.72 2.93
N SER A 30 -4.49 -5.00 3.17
CA SER A 30 -5.47 -5.29 2.11
C SER A 30 -6.26 -4.04 1.75
N ASN A 31 -7.09 -4.14 0.72
CA ASN A 31 -8.03 -3.09 0.34
C ASN A 31 -7.35 -1.78 -0.08
N LEU A 32 -6.17 -1.87 -0.73
CA LEU A 32 -5.56 -0.71 -1.36
C LEU A 32 -6.28 -0.38 -2.68
N PRO A 33 -6.28 0.90 -3.11
CA PRO A 33 -6.91 1.32 -4.36
C PRO A 33 -6.51 0.45 -5.54
N PHE A 34 -7.46 0.12 -6.40
CA PHE A 34 -7.23 -0.78 -7.54
C PHE A 34 -6.19 -0.23 -8.55
N ASP A 35 -5.94 1.08 -8.52
CA ASP A 35 -5.06 1.82 -9.40
C ASP A 35 -3.68 2.07 -8.79
N CYS A 36 -3.22 1.21 -7.86
CA CYS A 36 -1.83 1.19 -7.41
C CYS A 36 -0.86 0.97 -8.59
N ILE A 37 0.17 1.81 -8.66
CA ILE A 37 1.18 1.82 -9.74
C ILE A 37 2.51 1.26 -9.23
N GLN A 38 2.98 1.75 -8.08
CA GLN A 38 4.29 1.37 -7.55
C GLN A 38 4.38 1.55 -6.03
N ALA A 39 5.26 0.78 -5.41
CA ALA A 39 5.62 0.89 -4.00
C ALA A 39 7.06 1.41 -3.89
N LEU A 40 7.24 2.57 -3.25
CA LEU A 40 8.53 3.20 -3.04
C LEU A 40 8.97 3.06 -1.58
N PRO A 41 10.20 2.58 -1.31
CA PRO A 41 10.72 2.53 0.05
C PRO A 41 11.02 3.95 0.56
N VAL A 42 10.52 4.27 1.75
CA VAL A 42 10.85 5.53 2.41
C VAL A 42 12.13 5.35 3.22
N ARG A 43 13.10 6.24 3.02
CA ARG A 43 14.40 6.16 3.69
C ARG A 43 14.28 6.41 5.20
N LYS A 44 15.28 5.92 5.94
CA LYS A 44 15.47 6.30 7.35
C LYS A 44 15.64 7.82 7.47
N PRO A 45 15.18 8.45 8.56
CA PRO A 45 14.72 7.84 9.81
C PRO A 45 13.23 7.42 9.82
N LEU A 46 12.42 7.92 8.89
CA LEU A 46 10.96 7.67 8.89
C LEU A 46 10.62 6.19 8.64
N GLY A 47 11.29 5.57 7.67
CA GLY A 47 10.99 4.21 7.23
C GLY A 47 9.60 4.08 6.60
N GLY A 48 9.18 2.84 6.33
CA GLY A 48 7.88 2.53 5.71
C GLY A 48 7.91 2.48 4.19
N THR A 49 6.73 2.53 3.58
CA THR A 49 6.52 2.36 2.14
C THR A 49 5.48 3.34 1.66
N LEU A 50 5.78 4.04 0.56
CA LEU A 50 4.88 4.94 -0.12
C LEU A 50 4.27 4.22 -1.33
N ILE A 51 2.96 4.01 -1.31
CA ILE A 51 2.20 3.46 -2.41
C ILE A 51 1.72 4.62 -3.28
N LEU A 52 2.19 4.64 -4.52
CA LEU A 52 1.73 5.55 -5.54
C LEU A 52 0.57 4.91 -6.29
N THR A 53 -0.54 5.64 -6.40
CA THR A 53 -1.69 5.29 -7.23
C THR A 53 -1.91 6.41 -8.26
N ASN A 54 -2.85 6.23 -9.18
CA ASN A 54 -3.16 7.29 -10.14
C ASN A 54 -3.90 8.47 -9.49
N ASN A 55 -4.71 8.22 -8.46
CA ASN A 55 -5.59 9.23 -7.87
C ASN A 55 -5.27 9.61 -6.42
N ALA A 56 -4.40 8.85 -5.74
CA ALA A 56 -4.04 9.04 -4.35
C ALA A 56 -2.56 8.71 -4.05
N LEU A 57 -2.07 9.20 -2.92
CA LEU A 57 -0.78 8.87 -2.35
C LEU A 57 -0.97 8.25 -0.97
N ILE A 58 -0.44 7.05 -0.74
CA ILE A 58 -0.65 6.33 0.51
C ILE A 58 0.68 6.00 1.17
N TYR A 59 0.87 6.46 2.40
CA TYR A 59 1.98 6.07 3.25
C TYR A 59 1.56 4.90 4.15
N LEU A 60 2.34 3.83 4.11
CA LEU A 60 2.17 2.64 4.92
C LEU A 60 3.40 2.44 5.81
N ASN A 61 3.17 2.14 7.08
CA ASN A 61 4.21 1.74 8.02
C ASN A 61 3.63 0.72 9.01
N GLN A 62 4.44 -0.22 9.48
CA GLN A 62 4.00 -1.28 10.39
C GLN A 62 3.56 -0.74 11.77
N SER A 63 4.13 0.39 12.20
CA SER A 63 3.92 0.92 13.56
C SER A 63 2.81 1.97 13.68
N ILE A 64 2.30 2.48 12.56
CA ILE A 64 1.26 3.52 12.54
C ILE A 64 0.14 3.12 11.59
N PRO A 65 -1.10 3.61 11.79
CA PRO A 65 -2.18 3.35 10.85
C PRO A 65 -1.83 3.88 9.44
N PRO A 66 -2.37 3.25 8.38
CA PRO A 66 -2.22 3.74 7.03
C PRO A 66 -2.68 5.18 6.87
N TYR A 67 -1.99 5.96 6.05
CA TYR A 67 -2.34 7.35 5.79
C TYR A 67 -2.38 7.63 4.29
N GLY A 68 -3.57 7.95 3.78
CA GLY A 68 -3.81 8.25 2.37
C GLY A 68 -4.18 9.72 2.16
N VAL A 69 -3.75 10.29 1.03
CA VAL A 69 -4.13 11.63 0.58
C VAL A 69 -4.61 11.53 -0.87
N SER A 70 -5.79 12.07 -1.17
CA SER A 70 -6.29 12.19 -2.53
C SER A 70 -5.51 13.27 -3.30
N LEU A 71 -5.08 12.94 -4.52
CA LEU A 71 -4.36 13.85 -5.41
C LEU A 71 -5.32 14.57 -6.37
N ASN A 72 -6.50 14.01 -6.58
CA ASN A 72 -7.54 14.58 -7.43
C ASN A 72 -8.94 14.15 -6.94
N SER A 73 -9.99 14.75 -7.52
CA SER A 73 -11.39 14.48 -7.16
C SER A 73 -11.91 13.11 -7.60
N ILE A 74 -11.16 12.36 -8.43
CA ILE A 74 -11.55 11.01 -8.87
C ILE A 74 -11.34 10.02 -7.72
N ALA A 75 -10.40 10.30 -6.81
CA ALA A 75 -10.14 9.47 -5.63
C ALA A 75 -11.43 9.17 -4.84
N ASP A 76 -12.25 10.19 -4.57
CA ASP A 76 -13.47 10.09 -3.76
C ASP A 76 -14.51 9.12 -4.34
N ALA A 77 -14.53 8.97 -5.67
CA ALA A 77 -15.43 8.08 -6.38
C ALA A 77 -14.83 6.69 -6.66
N SER A 78 -13.51 6.54 -6.49
CA SER A 78 -12.76 5.38 -7.00
C SER A 78 -12.20 4.46 -5.90
N THR A 79 -11.94 5.01 -4.71
CA THR A 79 -11.44 4.28 -3.54
C THR A 79 -12.25 4.61 -2.29
N SER A 80 -12.32 3.69 -1.34
CA SER A 80 -12.82 3.94 0.03
C SER A 80 -11.78 3.68 1.12
N PHE A 81 -10.53 3.46 0.71
CA PHE A 81 -9.36 3.48 1.58
C PHE A 81 -9.14 4.86 2.19
#